data_AF-A0A167ZNI2-F1
#
_entry.id   AF-A0A167ZNI2-F1
#
_cell.length_a   1.000
_cell.length_b   1.000
_cell.length_c   1.000
_cell.angle_alpha   90.00
_cell.angle_beta   90.00
_cell.angle_gamma   90.00
#
_symmetry.space_group_name_H-M   'P 1'
#
loop_
_entity.id
_entity.type
_entity.pdbx_description
1 polymer ?
#
loop_
_entity_poly.entity_id
_entity_poly.type
_entity_poly.pdbx_seq_one_letter_code
_entity_poly.pdbx_strand_id
1 'polypeptide(L)'
;MTITTTTTTTTTTSAMRVRNPRRILAVSLESQADHLCQAISELTGKQPQTPPAGTTHNLQLRTAYYTATVPIWLDTMTSPSEWADTFLSEEAIEVLAALGGLVLVFAPSPDARDAIRNVGKVVHRGLGGFEWDGVRLAVGITAGETYPDFDDEMDEVCAEAGLEYVRLGKDQPAARNEFGDKTGMERVKEALEANDWSHADEDDAAASSDEPRDDGLGFALDPADQESLQKALWGDSEEPSEAKVEHVEELMQRLRVVREAGEGLPEPQRRRMAARAVQEAMKELQL
;
A
#
# COMPACT_ATOMS: atom_id res chain seq x y z
N MET A 1 -18.70 -28.17 -53.98
CA MET A 1 -17.87 -27.86 -52.80
C MET A 1 -17.95 -26.36 -52.57
N THR A 2 -18.78 -25.93 -51.63
CA THR A 2 -18.98 -24.52 -51.29
C THR A 2 -18.45 -24.37 -49.87
N ILE A 3 -17.36 -23.62 -49.72
CA ILE A 3 -16.70 -23.42 -48.43
C ILE A 3 -17.36 -22.21 -47.77
N THR A 4 -18.09 -22.47 -46.69
CA THR A 4 -18.68 -21.45 -45.83
C THR A 4 -17.59 -20.94 -44.89
N THR A 5 -17.15 -19.70 -45.09
CA THR A 5 -16.28 -18.98 -44.17
C THR A 5 -17.10 -18.50 -42.98
N THR A 6 -16.87 -19.11 -41.82
CA THR A 6 -17.35 -18.63 -40.52
C THR A 6 -16.49 -17.46 -40.07
N THR A 7 -17.05 -16.25 -40.09
CA THR A 7 -16.44 -15.07 -39.49
C THR A 7 -16.55 -15.18 -37.97
N THR A 8 -15.43 -15.42 -37.30
CA THR A 8 -15.35 -15.38 -35.84
C THR A 8 -15.42 -13.93 -35.37
N THR A 9 -16.53 -13.55 -34.76
CA THR A 9 -16.69 -12.24 -34.11
C THR A 9 -15.86 -12.24 -32.83
N THR A 10 -14.73 -11.55 -32.83
CA THR A 10 -13.94 -11.29 -31.62
C THR A 10 -14.74 -10.35 -30.73
N THR A 11 -15.26 -10.86 -29.61
CA THR A 11 -15.88 -10.04 -28.57
C THR A 11 -14.79 -9.18 -27.93
N THR A 12 -14.71 -7.91 -28.33
CA THR A 12 -13.86 -6.92 -27.65
C THR A 12 -14.44 -6.66 -26.27
N THR A 13 -13.86 -7.26 -25.23
CA THR A 13 -14.15 -6.90 -23.84
C THR A 13 -13.84 -5.42 -23.66
N SER A 14 -14.87 -4.60 -23.43
CA SER A 14 -14.69 -3.17 -23.18
C SER A 14 -13.94 -3.00 -21.85
N ALA A 15 -12.83 -2.27 -21.85
CA ALA A 15 -12.11 -1.91 -20.62
C ALA A 15 -13.07 -1.24 -19.62
N MET A 16 -12.97 -1.63 -18.35
CA MET A 16 -13.76 -1.09 -17.24
C MET A 16 -13.49 0.41 -17.07
N ARG A 17 -14.47 1.19 -16.61
CA ARG A 17 -14.24 2.60 -16.25
C ARG A 17 -14.36 2.79 -14.75
N VAL A 18 -13.24 3.13 -14.09
CA VAL A 18 -13.22 3.47 -12.67
C VAL A 18 -13.86 4.86 -12.51
N ARG A 19 -14.98 4.93 -11.79
CA ARG A 19 -15.78 6.17 -11.66
C ARG A 19 -15.30 7.05 -10.51
N ASN A 20 -14.96 6.44 -9.38
CA ASN A 20 -14.48 7.12 -8.18
C ASN A 20 -13.11 6.54 -7.78
N PRO A 21 -12.03 6.92 -8.49
CA PRO A 21 -10.73 6.36 -8.20
C PRO A 21 -10.16 6.90 -6.87
N ARG A 22 -9.41 6.05 -6.17
CA ARG A 22 -8.47 6.47 -5.12
C ARG A 22 -7.48 7.50 -5.66
N ARG A 23 -6.80 8.22 -4.77
CA ARG A 23 -6.00 9.41 -5.13
C ARG A 23 -4.51 9.16 -4.96
N ILE A 24 -3.71 9.95 -5.67
CA ILE A 24 -2.26 9.99 -5.50
C ILE A 24 -1.92 11.21 -4.67
N LEU A 25 -1.14 11.04 -3.60
CA LEU A 25 -0.44 12.14 -2.94
C LEU A 25 0.97 12.24 -3.52
N ALA A 26 1.26 13.33 -4.23
CA ALA A 26 2.59 13.62 -4.74
C ALA A 26 3.21 14.79 -3.96
N VAL A 27 4.35 14.53 -3.32
CA VAL A 27 4.95 15.46 -2.35
C VAL A 27 6.43 15.66 -2.63
N SER A 28 6.95 16.85 -2.33
CA SER A 28 8.38 17.15 -2.32
C SER A 28 8.75 18.07 -1.16
N LEU A 29 10.04 18.27 -0.92
CA LEU A 29 10.49 19.43 -0.15
C LEU A 29 10.05 20.72 -0.85
N GLU A 30 9.70 21.75 -0.08
CA GLU A 30 9.32 23.07 -0.62
C GLU A 30 10.43 23.68 -1.47
N SER A 31 11.69 23.51 -1.05
CA SER A 31 12.88 23.93 -1.80
C SER A 31 13.07 23.19 -3.13
N GLN A 32 12.32 22.12 -3.36
CA GLN A 32 12.39 21.26 -4.55
C GLN A 32 11.04 21.19 -5.30
N ALA A 33 10.14 22.13 -5.06
CA ALA A 33 8.82 22.18 -5.70
C ALA A 33 8.86 22.21 -7.24
N ASP A 34 9.93 22.74 -7.83
CA ASP A 34 10.15 22.73 -9.29
C ASP A 34 10.34 21.31 -9.83
N HIS A 35 11.02 20.45 -9.07
CA HIS A 35 11.22 19.04 -9.42
C HIS A 35 9.90 18.25 -9.37
N LEU A 36 9.05 18.51 -8.36
CA LEU A 36 7.69 17.99 -8.32
C LEU A 36 6.91 18.44 -9.56
N CYS A 37 6.93 19.73 -9.88
CA CYS A 37 6.25 20.26 -11.06
C CYS A 37 6.74 19.60 -12.36
N GLN A 38 8.05 19.39 -12.49
CA GLN A 38 8.67 18.73 -13.64
C GLN A 38 8.17 17.28 -13.78
N ALA A 39 8.24 16.49 -12.71
CA ALA A 39 7.82 15.08 -12.74
C ALA A 39 6.34 14.94 -13.07
N ILE A 40 5.48 15.77 -12.47
CA ILE A 40 4.03 15.76 -12.75
C ILE A 40 3.71 16.23 -14.17
N SER A 41 4.46 17.20 -14.69
CA SER A 41 4.33 17.64 -16.08
C SER A 41 4.68 16.52 -17.06
N GLU A 42 5.75 15.78 -16.81
CA GLU A 42 6.16 14.65 -17.64
C GLU A 42 5.20 13.44 -17.51
N LEU A 43 4.65 13.22 -16.32
CA LEU A 43 3.67 12.16 -16.06
C LEU A 43 2.31 12.44 -16.72
N THR A 44 1.81 13.67 -16.61
CA THR A 44 0.44 14.04 -17.03
C THR A 44 0.38 14.74 -18.39
N GLY A 45 1.51 15.21 -18.91
CA GLY A 45 1.60 16.07 -20.10
C GLY A 45 1.11 17.50 -19.87
N LYS A 46 0.82 17.90 -18.62
CA LYS A 46 0.32 19.24 -18.27
C LYS A 46 1.11 19.84 -17.13
N GLN A 47 1.52 21.09 -17.28
CA GLN A 47 2.28 21.80 -16.26
C GLN A 47 1.40 22.13 -15.03
N PRO A 48 1.91 21.88 -13.81
CA PRO A 48 1.26 22.33 -12.59
C PRO A 48 1.20 23.83 -12.36
N GLN A 49 0.25 24.24 -11.51
CA GLN A 49 0.20 25.59 -10.98
C GLN A 49 1.39 25.80 -10.01
N THR A 50 1.81 27.07 -9.88
CA THR A 50 2.92 27.45 -8.99
C THR A 50 2.42 28.49 -7.98
N PRO A 51 2.54 28.26 -6.66
CA PRO A 51 3.09 27.05 -6.02
C PRO A 51 2.19 25.81 -6.21
N PRO A 52 2.75 24.58 -6.19
CA PRO A 52 1.98 23.37 -6.45
C PRO A 52 1.14 22.91 -5.25
N ALA A 53 1.53 23.26 -4.02
CA ALA A 53 0.89 22.75 -2.81
C ALA A 53 -0.60 23.09 -2.72
N GLY A 54 -1.42 22.12 -2.30
CA GLY A 54 -2.87 22.26 -2.18
C GLY A 54 -3.64 22.22 -3.49
N THR A 55 -2.97 21.96 -4.62
CA THR A 55 -3.61 21.87 -5.94
C THR A 55 -3.90 20.42 -6.32
N THR A 56 -4.82 20.22 -7.27
CA THR A 56 -5.16 18.88 -7.79
C THR A 56 -4.91 18.81 -9.29
N HIS A 57 -4.13 17.80 -9.68
CA HIS A 57 -3.86 17.42 -11.05
C HIS A 57 -4.63 16.16 -11.43
N ASN A 58 -4.85 15.93 -12.73
CA ASN A 58 -5.58 14.75 -13.20
C ASN A 58 -4.69 13.92 -14.11
N LEU A 59 -4.43 12.67 -13.71
CA LEU A 59 -3.73 11.67 -14.50
C LEU A 59 -4.74 10.81 -15.26
N GLN A 60 -4.57 10.73 -16.57
CA GLN A 60 -5.39 9.89 -17.43
C GLN A 60 -4.71 8.53 -17.59
N LEU A 61 -5.24 7.50 -16.94
CA LEU A 61 -4.77 6.12 -17.08
C LEU A 61 -5.66 5.36 -18.08
N ARG A 62 -5.01 4.68 -19.03
CA ARG A 62 -5.66 3.87 -20.05
C ARG A 62 -4.88 2.58 -20.24
N THR A 63 -5.43 1.49 -19.72
CA THR A 63 -4.86 0.15 -19.87
C THR A 63 -5.81 -0.71 -20.72
N ALA A 64 -5.41 -1.95 -21.00
CA ALA A 64 -6.30 -2.93 -21.63
C ALA A 64 -7.48 -3.33 -20.72
N TYR A 65 -7.34 -3.16 -19.41
CA TYR A 65 -8.30 -3.64 -18.41
C TYR A 65 -9.22 -2.52 -17.91
N TYR A 66 -8.69 -1.30 -17.77
CA TYR A 66 -9.47 -0.18 -17.25
C TYR A 66 -9.07 1.18 -17.82
N THR A 67 -9.95 2.15 -17.60
CA THR A 67 -9.67 3.58 -17.76
C THR A 67 -10.04 4.32 -16.48
N ALA A 68 -9.18 5.25 -16.06
CA ALA A 68 -9.39 6.05 -14.87
C ALA A 68 -8.87 7.47 -15.07
N THR A 69 -9.52 8.44 -14.43
CA THR A 69 -8.98 9.79 -14.26
C THR A 69 -8.61 9.95 -12.79
N VAL A 70 -7.36 9.64 -12.46
CA VAL A 70 -6.86 9.60 -11.08
C VAL A 70 -6.46 11.02 -10.64
N PRO A 71 -7.04 11.55 -9.55
CA PRO A 71 -6.61 12.81 -8.97
C PRO A 71 -5.24 12.66 -8.32
N ILE A 72 -4.34 13.61 -8.61
CA ILE A 72 -3.06 13.78 -7.95
C ILE A 72 -3.14 15.03 -7.08
N TRP A 73 -3.12 14.85 -5.77
CA TRP A 73 -2.94 15.92 -4.81
C TRP A 73 -1.46 16.28 -4.74
N LEU A 74 -1.16 17.56 -4.96
CA LEU A 74 0.19 18.07 -4.88
C LEU A 74 0.39 18.74 -3.53
N ASP A 75 1.47 18.38 -2.85
CA ASP A 75 1.83 18.95 -1.57
C ASP A 75 3.33 19.24 -1.50
N THR A 76 3.72 20.13 -0.59
CA THR A 76 5.13 20.43 -0.32
C THR A 76 5.38 20.54 1.17
N MET A 77 6.52 20.03 1.62
CA MET A 77 6.89 20.07 3.04
C MET A 77 8.10 20.99 3.27
N THR A 78 7.96 21.90 4.23
CA THR A 78 9.08 22.72 4.73
C THR A 78 9.89 21.94 5.77
N SER A 79 9.20 21.20 6.65
CA SER A 79 9.77 20.32 7.68
C SER A 79 9.19 18.91 7.51
N PRO A 80 10.00 17.92 7.11
CA PRO A 80 9.52 16.55 6.92
C PRO A 80 8.91 15.92 8.16
N SER A 81 9.44 16.21 9.35
CA SER A 81 8.91 15.66 10.59
C SER A 81 7.52 16.22 10.93
N GLU A 82 7.34 17.55 10.85
CA GLU A 82 6.05 18.18 11.12
C GLU A 82 4.99 17.78 10.09
N TRP A 83 5.40 17.64 8.83
CA TRP A 83 4.54 17.12 7.77
C TRP A 83 4.06 15.69 8.09
N ALA A 84 4.97 14.79 8.49
CA ALA A 84 4.59 13.43 8.86
C ALA A 84 3.67 13.40 10.08
N ASP A 85 3.95 14.22 11.11
CA ASP A 85 3.10 14.31 12.30
C ASP A 85 1.67 14.80 11.97
N THR A 86 1.54 15.72 11.00
CA THR A 86 0.24 16.19 10.52
C THR A 86 -0.55 15.07 9.85
N PHE A 87 0.08 14.28 8.97
CA PHE A 87 -0.57 13.15 8.31
C PHE A 87 -0.85 11.97 9.25
N LEU A 88 -0.13 11.86 10.37
CA LEU A 88 -0.35 10.84 11.40
C LEU A 88 -1.33 11.28 12.51
N SER A 89 -1.91 12.46 12.38
CA SER A 89 -2.94 12.94 13.29
C SER A 89 -4.30 12.30 13.01
N GLU A 90 -5.19 12.27 14.01
CA GLU A 90 -6.55 11.76 13.86
C GLU A 90 -7.35 12.52 12.79
N GLU A 91 -7.07 13.81 12.61
CA GLU A 91 -7.73 14.66 11.61
C GLU A 91 -7.42 14.24 10.17
N ALA A 92 -6.31 13.55 9.95
CA ALA A 92 -5.84 13.15 8.62
C ALA A 92 -6.26 11.73 8.20
N ILE A 93 -6.97 10.98 9.06
CA ILE A 93 -7.37 9.58 8.78
C ILE A 93 -8.14 9.47 7.46
N GLU A 94 -9.12 10.35 7.24
CA GLU A 94 -9.93 10.38 6.02
C GLU A 94 -9.10 10.72 4.77
N VAL A 95 -8.06 11.54 4.94
CA VAL A 95 -7.13 11.89 3.86
C VAL A 95 -6.32 10.67 3.46
N LEU A 96 -5.77 9.94 4.43
CA LEU A 96 -5.01 8.72 4.20
C LEU A 96 -5.86 7.60 3.59
N ALA A 97 -7.10 7.42 4.07
CA ALA A 97 -8.05 6.43 3.55
C ALA A 97 -8.42 6.66 2.07
N ALA A 98 -8.34 7.91 1.60
CA ALA A 98 -8.59 8.26 0.20
C ALA A 98 -7.41 7.96 -0.75
N LEU A 99 -6.23 7.60 -0.22
CA LEU A 99 -5.03 7.36 -1.02
C LEU A 99 -5.00 5.94 -1.58
N GLY A 100 -4.62 5.85 -2.85
CA GLY A 100 -4.22 4.61 -3.52
C GLY A 100 -2.79 4.70 -4.07
N GLY A 101 -2.14 5.85 -3.90
CA GLY A 101 -0.73 6.03 -4.25
C GLY A 101 -0.08 7.17 -3.48
N LEU A 102 1.19 7.00 -3.15
CA LEU A 102 2.06 8.01 -2.58
C LEU A 102 3.34 8.09 -3.42
N VAL A 103 3.67 9.30 -3.87
CA VAL A 103 4.86 9.59 -4.69
C VAL A 103 5.67 10.70 -4.03
N LEU A 104 6.82 10.36 -3.48
CA LEU A 104 7.80 11.35 -3.04
C LEU A 104 8.69 11.73 -4.23
N VAL A 105 8.75 13.01 -4.57
CA VAL A 105 9.70 13.55 -5.56
C VAL A 105 10.80 14.29 -4.82
N PHE A 106 12.04 13.95 -5.11
CA PHE A 106 13.21 14.60 -4.49
C PHE A 106 14.37 14.72 -5.48
N ALA A 107 15.32 15.57 -5.16
CA ALA A 107 16.62 15.68 -5.80
C ALA A 107 17.72 15.45 -4.75
N PRO A 108 18.94 15.03 -5.16
CA PRO A 108 20.05 14.85 -4.24
C PRO A 108 20.28 16.09 -3.35
N SER A 109 20.05 15.93 -2.05
CA SER A 109 20.27 16.97 -1.05
C SER A 109 20.54 16.34 0.32
N PRO A 110 21.13 17.09 1.28
CA PRO A 110 21.30 16.60 2.65
C PRO A 110 19.98 16.18 3.31
N ASP A 111 18.89 16.87 2.95
CA ASP A 111 17.57 16.69 3.56
C ASP A 111 16.74 15.59 2.88
N ALA A 112 17.17 15.07 1.72
CA ALA A 112 16.44 14.04 0.98
C ALA A 112 16.22 12.77 1.83
N ARG A 113 17.24 12.35 2.58
CA ARG A 113 17.14 11.18 3.48
C ARG A 113 16.12 11.40 4.59
N ASP A 114 16.09 12.61 5.15
CA ASP A 114 15.12 12.96 6.20
C ASP A 114 13.70 12.99 5.64
N ALA A 115 13.52 13.54 4.43
CA ALA A 115 12.24 13.48 3.72
C ALA A 115 11.78 12.03 3.47
N ILE A 116 12.65 11.17 2.94
CA ILE A 116 12.34 9.75 2.69
C ILE A 116 11.96 9.04 3.99
N ARG A 117 12.73 9.24 5.08
CA ARG A 117 12.44 8.61 6.38
C ARG A 117 11.11 9.06 6.96
N ASN A 118 10.77 10.35 6.89
CA ASN A 118 9.52 10.85 7.44
C ASN A 118 8.30 10.47 6.58
N VAL A 119 8.44 10.44 5.25
CA VAL A 119 7.43 9.82 4.37
C VAL A 119 7.25 8.35 4.71
N GLY A 120 8.36 7.64 4.94
CA GLY A 120 8.34 6.25 5.40
C GLY A 120 7.54 6.07 6.69
N LYS A 121 7.62 7.00 7.66
CA LYS A 121 6.79 6.93 8.88
C LYS A 121 5.29 6.97 8.54
N VAL A 122 4.88 7.82 7.60
CA VAL A 122 3.48 7.90 7.13
C VAL A 122 3.06 6.60 6.45
N VAL A 123 3.94 6.01 5.61
CA VAL A 123 3.69 4.70 4.99
C VAL A 123 3.49 3.61 6.04
N HIS A 124 4.40 3.48 6.99
CA HIS A 124 4.37 2.40 7.98
C HIS A 124 3.24 2.53 9.00
N ARG A 125 3.02 3.76 9.51
CA ARG A 125 2.09 3.99 10.63
C ARG A 125 0.72 4.50 10.20
N GLY A 126 0.64 5.22 9.08
CA GLY A 126 -0.60 5.83 8.60
C GLY A 126 -1.30 4.98 7.54
N LEU A 127 -0.54 4.42 6.60
CA LEU A 127 -1.11 3.68 5.47
C LEU A 127 -1.21 2.16 5.69
N GLY A 128 -0.60 1.63 6.76
CA GLY A 128 -0.62 0.19 7.08
C GLY A 128 0.63 -0.58 6.60
N GLY A 129 1.70 0.13 6.20
CA GLY A 129 2.99 -0.48 5.89
C GLY A 129 2.91 -1.48 4.74
N PHE A 130 3.32 -2.72 4.97
CA PHE A 130 3.35 -3.76 3.92
C PHE A 130 1.96 -4.25 3.51
N GLU A 131 0.94 -4.10 4.38
CA GLU A 131 -0.43 -4.53 4.08
C GLU A 131 -1.16 -3.54 3.16
N TRP A 132 -0.64 -2.32 3.03
CA TRP A 132 -1.21 -1.34 2.12
C TRP A 132 -1.00 -1.74 0.66
N ASP A 133 -2.09 -1.80 -0.08
CA ASP A 133 -2.12 -2.20 -1.49
C ASP A 133 -1.86 -1.04 -2.46
N GLY A 134 -1.63 0.16 -1.95
CA GLY A 134 -1.32 1.34 -2.75
C GLY A 134 0.12 1.38 -3.29
N VAL A 135 0.28 2.14 -4.37
CA VAL A 135 1.60 2.38 -5.01
C VAL A 135 2.44 3.33 -4.16
N ARG A 136 3.72 2.98 -3.98
CA ARG A 136 4.67 3.69 -3.12
C ARG A 136 5.97 3.96 -3.88
N LEU A 137 6.17 5.19 -4.33
CA LEU A 137 7.31 5.55 -5.18
C LEU A 137 8.14 6.67 -4.56
N ALA A 138 9.45 6.55 -4.66
CA ALA A 138 10.43 7.60 -4.38
C ALA A 138 11.14 7.95 -5.70
N VAL A 139 10.77 9.08 -6.28
CA VAL A 139 11.24 9.55 -7.59
C VAL A 139 12.39 10.54 -7.40
N GLY A 140 13.62 10.08 -7.65
CA GLY A 140 14.83 10.89 -7.51
C GLY A 140 15.22 11.58 -8.82
N ILE A 141 15.17 12.91 -8.87
CA ILE A 141 15.59 13.71 -10.04
C ILE A 141 17.07 14.07 -9.95
N THR A 142 17.86 13.57 -10.90
CA THR A 142 19.30 13.82 -10.99
C THR A 142 19.60 14.69 -12.21
N ALA A 143 20.07 15.93 -11.99
CA ALA A 143 20.39 16.87 -13.06
C ALA A 143 21.83 16.75 -13.62
N GLY A 144 22.63 15.80 -13.11
CA GLY A 144 24.02 15.54 -13.53
C GLY A 144 24.67 14.43 -12.70
N GLU A 145 26.01 14.38 -12.69
CA GLU A 145 26.79 13.37 -11.98
C GLU A 145 26.49 13.38 -10.47
N THR A 146 26.07 12.22 -9.96
CA THR A 146 26.00 11.91 -8.54
C THR A 146 27.34 11.30 -8.07
N TYR A 147 27.56 11.22 -6.77
CA TYR A 147 28.73 10.50 -6.25
C TYR A 147 28.58 8.98 -6.51
N PRO A 148 29.71 8.24 -6.61
CA PRO A 148 29.66 6.78 -6.72
C PRO A 148 28.83 6.19 -5.57
N ASP A 149 27.97 5.21 -5.88
CA ASP A 149 27.08 4.53 -4.92
C ASP A 149 25.85 5.33 -4.45
N PHE A 150 25.61 6.55 -4.96
CA PHE A 150 24.40 7.32 -4.63
C PHE A 150 23.11 6.54 -4.91
N ASP A 151 23.02 5.88 -6.08
CA ASP A 151 21.81 5.15 -6.47
C ASP A 151 21.57 3.94 -5.55
N ASP A 152 22.62 3.21 -5.19
CA ASP A 152 22.53 2.05 -4.28
C ASP A 152 22.10 2.48 -2.87
N GLU A 153 22.64 3.60 -2.39
CA GLU A 153 22.27 4.14 -1.08
C GLU A 153 20.82 4.65 -1.05
N MET A 154 20.37 5.31 -2.13
CA MET A 154 18.98 5.75 -2.22
C MET A 154 18.02 4.58 -2.35
N ASP A 155 18.40 3.52 -3.07
CA ASP A 155 17.63 2.28 -3.15
C ASP A 155 17.41 1.66 -1.75
N GLU A 156 18.49 1.52 -0.98
CA GLU A 156 18.44 1.01 0.41
C GLU A 156 17.54 1.89 1.31
N VAL A 157 17.76 3.21 1.31
CA VAL A 157 16.99 4.14 2.16
C VAL A 157 15.52 4.19 1.78
N CYS A 158 15.19 4.10 0.48
CA CYS A 158 13.80 4.05 0.02
C CYS A 158 13.15 2.72 0.37
N ALA A 159 13.85 1.60 0.20
CA ALA A 159 13.35 0.28 0.54
C ALA A 159 13.04 0.16 2.04
N GLU A 160 13.91 0.67 2.92
CA GLU A 160 13.66 0.76 4.37
C GLU A 160 12.42 1.63 4.69
N ALA A 161 12.17 2.67 3.89
CA ALA A 161 10.98 3.52 4.01
C ALA A 161 9.71 2.90 3.39
N GLY A 162 9.81 1.71 2.79
CA GLY A 162 8.70 1.04 2.11
C GLY A 162 8.35 1.66 0.76
N LEU A 163 9.29 2.36 0.12
CA LEU A 163 9.13 3.04 -1.16
C LEU A 163 10.01 2.36 -2.22
N GLU A 164 9.51 2.24 -3.45
CA GLU A 164 10.35 1.84 -4.58
C GLU A 164 11.10 3.05 -5.14
N TYR A 165 12.43 2.97 -5.22
CA TYR A 165 13.25 4.04 -5.79
C TYR A 165 13.22 4.02 -7.33
N VAL A 166 12.89 5.16 -7.93
CA VAL A 166 12.95 5.36 -9.38
C VAL A 166 13.73 6.63 -9.70
N ARG A 167 14.91 6.46 -10.30
CA ARG A 167 15.72 7.60 -10.77
C ARG A 167 15.10 8.23 -12.02
N LEU A 168 15.16 9.56 -12.14
CA LEU A 168 14.91 10.32 -13.37
C LEU A 168 16.10 11.23 -13.64
N GLY A 169 16.87 10.95 -14.68
CA GLY A 169 18.06 11.72 -15.04
C GLY A 169 18.29 11.76 -16.54
N LYS A 170 18.98 12.81 -17.01
CA LYS A 170 19.33 12.96 -18.43
C LYS A 170 20.31 11.88 -18.92
N ASP A 171 21.07 11.34 -17.98
CA ASP A 171 22.15 10.38 -18.23
C ASP A 171 21.67 8.94 -18.01
N GLN A 172 20.36 8.76 -17.78
CA GLN A 172 19.79 7.46 -17.51
C GLN A 172 19.90 6.58 -18.76
N PRO A 173 20.31 5.30 -18.62
CA PRO A 173 20.29 4.34 -19.71
C PRO A 173 18.86 4.22 -20.28
N ALA A 174 18.75 3.54 -21.43
CA ALA A 174 17.49 3.33 -22.14
C ALA A 174 16.32 3.00 -21.21
N ALA A 175 15.09 3.27 -21.67
CA ALA A 175 13.85 3.04 -20.89
C ALA A 175 13.65 1.60 -20.37
N ARG A 176 14.55 0.68 -20.73
CA ARG A 176 14.66 -0.66 -20.14
C ARG A 176 16.09 -0.93 -19.66
N ASN A 177 16.22 -1.60 -18.51
CA ASN A 177 17.49 -2.07 -17.96
C ASN A 177 18.03 -3.29 -18.74
N GLU A 178 19.17 -3.86 -18.31
CA GLU A 178 19.80 -5.03 -18.94
C GLU A 178 18.97 -6.32 -18.87
N PHE A 179 17.99 -6.37 -17.97
CA PHE A 179 17.04 -7.48 -17.81
C PHE A 179 15.74 -7.25 -18.60
N GLY A 180 15.59 -6.08 -19.22
CA GLY A 180 14.42 -5.68 -20.00
C GLY A 180 13.31 -5.02 -19.18
N ASP A 181 13.50 -4.77 -17.89
CA ASP A 181 12.50 -4.10 -17.03
C ASP A 181 12.47 -2.60 -17.30
N LYS A 182 11.29 -1.98 -17.20
CA LYS A 182 11.13 -0.54 -17.43
C LYS A 182 11.88 0.26 -16.37
N THR A 183 12.44 1.40 -16.77
CA THR A 183 13.15 2.34 -15.90
C THR A 183 12.57 3.75 -16.04
N GLY A 184 12.95 4.63 -15.11
CA GLY A 184 12.58 6.05 -15.15
C GLY A 184 11.07 6.29 -15.23
N MET A 185 10.64 7.25 -16.05
CA MET A 185 9.23 7.63 -16.13
C MET A 185 8.33 6.51 -16.67
N GLU A 186 8.87 5.59 -17.49
CA GLU A 186 8.10 4.42 -17.94
C GLU A 186 7.80 3.45 -16.78
N ARG A 187 8.74 3.32 -15.83
CA ARG A 187 8.52 2.53 -14.60
C ARG A 187 7.48 3.17 -13.69
N VAL A 188 7.54 4.50 -13.49
CA VAL A 188 6.53 5.25 -12.73
C VAL A 188 5.14 5.03 -13.33
N LYS A 189 5.01 5.17 -14.66
CA LYS A 189 3.74 4.95 -15.37
C LYS A 189 3.25 3.52 -15.22
N GLU A 190 4.12 2.53 -15.37
CA GLU A 190 3.75 1.12 -15.19
C GLU A 190 3.25 0.83 -13.78
N ALA A 191 3.94 1.30 -12.74
CA ALA A 191 3.51 1.10 -11.36
C ALA A 191 2.11 1.69 -11.12
N LEU A 192 1.86 2.92 -11.61
CA LEU A 192 0.56 3.56 -11.49
C LEU A 192 -0.53 2.88 -12.32
N GLU A 193 -0.20 2.36 -13.52
CA GLU A 193 -1.12 1.60 -14.36
C GLU A 193 -1.47 0.22 -13.79
N ALA A 194 -0.56 -0.41 -13.05
CA ALA A 194 -0.74 -1.71 -12.43
C ALA A 194 -1.59 -1.65 -11.14
N ASN A 195 -1.76 -0.48 -10.55
CA ASN A 195 -2.51 -0.28 -9.31
C ASN A 195 -4.02 -0.49 -9.49
N ASP A 196 -4.68 -0.99 -8.44
CA ASP A 196 -6.14 -0.96 -8.36
C ASP A 196 -6.59 0.40 -7.84
N TRP A 197 -7.26 1.17 -8.70
CA TRP A 197 -7.77 2.48 -8.34
C TRP A 197 -9.20 2.47 -7.83
N SER A 198 -9.90 1.33 -7.84
CA SER A 198 -11.25 1.28 -7.29
C SER A 198 -11.23 1.59 -5.78
N HIS A 199 -12.20 2.39 -5.32
CA HIS A 199 -12.53 2.38 -3.91
C HIS A 199 -13.26 1.06 -3.65
N ALA A 200 -12.84 0.32 -2.63
CA ALA A 200 -13.72 -0.67 -2.03
C ALA A 200 -14.86 0.11 -1.38
N ASP A 201 -15.88 0.43 -2.16
CA ASP A 201 -17.12 0.98 -1.62
C ASP A 201 -17.64 -0.09 -0.63
N GLU A 202 -17.88 0.29 0.64
CA GLU A 202 -18.53 -0.60 1.61
C GLU A 202 -19.87 -1.15 1.08
N ASP A 203 -20.46 -0.49 0.08
CA ASP A 203 -21.67 -0.90 -0.63
C ASP A 203 -21.50 -2.14 -1.53
N ASP A 204 -20.30 -2.44 -2.05
CA ASP A 204 -20.05 -3.64 -2.86
C ASP A 204 -19.77 -4.90 -2.00
N ALA A 205 -19.49 -4.73 -0.70
CA ALA A 205 -19.43 -5.84 0.26
C ALA A 205 -20.81 -6.48 0.50
N ALA A 206 -21.91 -5.79 0.17
CA ALA A 206 -23.27 -6.31 0.28
C ALA A 206 -23.73 -7.16 -0.92
N ALA A 207 -22.98 -7.19 -2.03
CA ALA A 207 -23.40 -7.83 -3.28
C ALA A 207 -22.64 -9.12 -3.65
N SER A 208 -21.65 -9.54 -2.86
CA SER A 208 -20.89 -10.79 -3.10
C SER A 208 -20.64 -11.63 -1.84
N SER A 209 -21.63 -11.76 -0.97
CA SER A 209 -21.54 -12.56 0.27
C SER A 209 -22.47 -13.78 0.26
N ASP A 210 -22.44 -14.56 -0.84
CA ASP A 210 -23.00 -15.93 -0.86
C ASP A 210 -21.96 -17.00 -1.25
N GLU A 211 -20.67 -16.65 -1.23
CA GLU A 211 -19.56 -17.61 -1.28
C GLU A 211 -18.77 -17.46 0.02
N PRO A 212 -18.66 -18.50 0.88
CA PRO A 212 -17.84 -18.41 2.07
C PRO A 212 -16.38 -18.37 1.64
N ARG A 213 -15.81 -17.17 1.68
CA ARG A 213 -14.38 -16.92 1.63
C ARG A 213 -13.74 -17.53 2.88
N ASP A 214 -13.09 -18.68 2.69
CA ASP A 214 -12.24 -19.36 3.67
C ASP A 214 -10.90 -18.63 3.74
N ASP A 215 -10.90 -17.48 4.40
CA ASP A 215 -9.74 -16.61 4.52
C ASP A 215 -9.39 -16.49 6.01
N GLY A 216 -8.27 -17.10 6.40
CA GLY A 216 -7.44 -16.70 7.54
C GLY A 216 -8.13 -16.48 8.90
N LEU A 217 -8.01 -17.46 9.81
CA LEU A 217 -8.26 -17.28 11.25
C LEU A 217 -9.61 -16.62 11.58
N GLY A 218 -10.70 -17.14 10.99
CA GLY A 218 -12.09 -16.77 11.30
C GLY A 218 -12.57 -17.18 12.70
N PHE A 219 -11.86 -16.74 13.74
CA PHE A 219 -12.40 -16.63 15.08
C PHE A 219 -12.97 -15.22 15.19
N ALA A 220 -14.29 -15.07 15.04
CA ALA A 220 -15.00 -13.87 15.45
C ALA A 220 -14.96 -13.77 16.98
N LEU A 221 -13.78 -13.48 17.52
CA LEU A 221 -13.60 -13.02 18.89
C LEU A 221 -14.07 -11.56 18.92
N ASP A 222 -14.86 -11.21 19.93
CA ASP A 222 -15.23 -9.84 20.19
C ASP A 222 -13.94 -9.02 20.42
N PRO A 223 -13.83 -7.74 20.03
CA PRO A 223 -12.61 -6.95 20.25
C PRO A 223 -12.13 -6.96 21.72
N ALA A 224 -13.05 -7.11 22.67
CA ALA A 224 -12.75 -7.26 24.09
C ALA A 224 -12.05 -8.60 24.45
N ASP A 225 -12.39 -9.69 23.75
CA ASP A 225 -11.75 -10.98 23.92
C ASP A 225 -10.35 -10.99 23.27
N GLN A 226 -10.19 -10.27 22.15
CA GLN A 226 -8.90 -10.06 21.49
C GLN A 226 -7.94 -9.25 22.37
N GLU A 227 -8.38 -8.15 22.97
CA GLU A 227 -7.57 -7.35 23.88
C GLU A 227 -7.16 -8.15 25.14
N SER A 228 -8.07 -8.97 25.65
CA SER A 228 -7.80 -9.87 26.79
C SER A 228 -6.76 -10.94 26.43
N LEU A 229 -6.84 -11.50 25.21
CA LEU A 229 -5.86 -12.46 24.72
C LEU A 229 -4.49 -11.81 24.47
N GLN A 230 -4.43 -10.65 23.81
CA GLN A 230 -3.19 -9.92 23.55
C GLN A 230 -2.51 -9.50 24.86
N LYS A 231 -3.27 -9.00 25.83
CA LYS A 231 -2.76 -8.59 27.14
C LYS A 231 -2.23 -9.77 27.96
N ALA A 232 -2.87 -10.94 27.85
CA ALA A 232 -2.39 -12.17 28.48
C ALA A 232 -1.13 -12.72 27.80
N LEU A 233 -0.99 -12.53 26.48
CA LEU A 233 0.08 -13.10 25.68
C LEU A 233 1.38 -12.28 25.75
N TRP A 234 1.29 -10.95 25.73
CA TRP A 234 2.46 -10.09 25.72
C TRP A 234 2.79 -9.49 27.10
N GLY A 235 1.78 -9.25 27.96
CA GLY A 235 1.99 -8.47 29.18
C GLY A 235 2.53 -7.06 28.88
N ASP A 236 2.83 -6.27 29.92
CA ASP A 236 3.28 -4.86 29.81
C ASP A 236 4.72 -4.69 29.25
N SER A 237 5.19 -5.58 28.36
CA SER A 237 6.54 -5.53 27.79
C SER A 237 6.51 -5.72 26.28
N GLU A 238 7.19 -4.83 25.55
CA GLU A 238 7.21 -4.76 24.09
C GLU A 238 8.04 -5.85 23.39
N GLU A 239 8.69 -6.76 24.13
CA GLU A 239 9.44 -7.89 23.56
C GLU A 239 8.95 -9.26 24.08
N PRO A 240 8.50 -10.18 23.21
CA PRO A 240 8.12 -11.53 23.60
C PRO A 240 9.37 -12.37 23.89
N SER A 241 9.45 -12.98 25.08
CA SER A 241 10.51 -13.95 25.38
C SER A 241 10.31 -15.24 24.58
N GLU A 242 11.39 -15.95 24.23
CA GLU A 242 11.33 -17.23 23.49
C GLU A 242 10.37 -18.25 24.12
N ALA A 243 10.31 -18.29 25.46
CA ALA A 243 9.36 -19.12 26.18
C ALA A 243 7.90 -18.79 25.84
N LYS A 244 7.53 -17.51 25.61
CA LYS A 244 6.16 -17.11 25.27
C LYS A 244 5.76 -17.50 23.85
N VAL A 245 6.70 -17.55 22.91
CA VAL A 245 6.44 -17.94 21.51
C VAL A 245 6.01 -19.41 21.42
N GLU A 246 6.64 -20.30 22.19
CA GLU A 246 6.28 -21.72 22.24
C GLU A 246 4.84 -21.95 22.76
N HIS A 247 4.40 -21.14 23.73
CA HIS A 247 3.02 -21.19 24.24
C HIS A 247 1.98 -20.69 23.24
N VAL A 248 2.33 -19.72 22.37
CA VAL A 248 1.46 -19.26 21.28
C VAL A 248 1.26 -20.37 20.26
N GLU A 249 2.34 -21.07 19.91
CA GLU A 249 2.29 -22.18 18.96
C GLU A 249 1.44 -23.34 19.48
N GLU A 250 1.56 -23.71 20.76
CA GLU A 250 0.74 -24.77 21.36
C GLU A 250 -0.75 -24.39 21.40
N LEU A 251 -1.06 -23.13 21.74
CA LEU A 251 -2.43 -22.62 21.71
C LEU A 251 -3.02 -22.62 20.29
N MET A 252 -2.25 -22.15 19.31
CA MET A 252 -2.63 -22.16 17.89
C MET A 252 -2.87 -23.59 17.36
N GLN A 253 -2.04 -24.54 17.78
CA GLN A 253 -2.17 -25.94 17.40
C GLN A 253 -3.44 -26.57 17.99
N ARG A 254 -3.78 -26.26 19.24
CA ARG A 254 -5.02 -26.74 19.88
C ARG A 254 -6.29 -26.11 19.29
N LEU A 255 -6.25 -24.81 18.98
CA LEU A 255 -7.37 -24.15 18.31
C LEU A 255 -7.62 -24.72 16.91
N ARG A 256 -6.57 -25.16 16.22
CA ARG A 256 -6.69 -25.87 14.93
C ARG A 256 -7.40 -27.22 15.07
N VAL A 257 -7.10 -27.99 16.11
CA VAL A 257 -7.76 -29.27 16.41
C VAL A 257 -9.25 -29.06 16.74
N VAL A 258 -9.57 -28.04 17.52
CA VAL A 258 -10.98 -27.72 17.88
C VAL A 258 -11.77 -27.24 16.67
N ARG A 259 -11.12 -26.53 15.73
CA ARG A 259 -11.71 -26.14 14.46
C ARG A 259 -12.08 -27.35 13.60
N GLU A 260 -11.17 -28.30 13.42
CA GLU A 260 -11.42 -29.54 12.66
C GLU A 260 -12.55 -30.36 13.30
N ALA A 261 -12.61 -30.42 14.63
CA ALA A 261 -13.71 -31.08 15.35
C ALA A 261 -15.06 -30.31 15.25
N GLY A 262 -15.03 -29.03 14.87
CA GLY A 262 -16.18 -28.17 14.69
C GLY A 262 -16.73 -28.14 13.26
N GLU A 263 -16.03 -28.70 12.28
CA GLU A 263 -16.46 -28.77 10.88
C GLU A 263 -17.73 -29.61 10.76
N GLY A 264 -18.84 -28.96 10.40
CA GLY A 264 -20.16 -29.57 10.30
C GLY A 264 -21.12 -29.27 11.45
N LEU A 265 -20.70 -28.52 12.48
CA LEU A 265 -21.58 -28.11 13.59
C LEU A 265 -22.11 -26.67 13.37
N PRO A 266 -23.33 -26.34 13.82
CA PRO A 266 -23.87 -24.97 13.73
C PRO A 266 -23.00 -23.95 14.49
N GLU A 267 -22.92 -22.73 13.97
CA GLU A 267 -22.07 -21.65 14.50
C GLU A 267 -22.18 -21.40 16.01
N PRO A 268 -23.37 -21.43 16.66
CA PRO A 268 -23.47 -21.25 18.11
C PRO A 268 -22.81 -22.38 18.90
N GLN A 269 -22.75 -23.59 18.35
CA GLN A 269 -22.08 -24.73 18.98
C GLN A 269 -20.57 -24.66 18.76
N ARG A 270 -20.11 -24.30 17.55
CA ARG A 270 -18.68 -24.07 17.26
C ARG A 270 -18.10 -23.00 18.19
N ARG A 271 -18.80 -21.87 18.36
CA ARG A 271 -18.38 -20.77 19.26
C ARG A 271 -18.26 -21.21 20.72
N ARG A 272 -19.15 -22.08 21.21
CA ARG A 272 -19.06 -22.65 22.57
C ARG A 272 -17.88 -23.60 22.73
N MET A 273 -17.56 -24.41 21.73
CA MET A 273 -16.38 -25.30 21.78
C MET A 273 -15.08 -24.51 21.75
N ALA A 274 -15.00 -23.51 20.87
CA ALA A 274 -13.92 -22.54 20.80
C ALA A 274 -13.67 -21.83 22.14
N ALA A 275 -14.70 -21.22 22.72
CA ALA A 275 -14.60 -20.49 24.00
C ALA A 275 -14.18 -21.42 25.16
N ARG A 276 -14.67 -22.66 25.18
CA ARG A 276 -14.27 -23.65 26.19
C ARG A 276 -12.81 -24.06 26.04
N ALA A 277 -12.34 -24.29 24.83
CA ALA A 277 -10.95 -24.65 24.56
C ALA A 277 -9.97 -23.53 24.92
N VAL A 278 -10.34 -22.27 24.64
CA VAL A 278 -9.56 -21.10 25.08
C VAL A 278 -9.53 -21.02 26.61
N GLN A 279 -10.67 -21.18 27.29
CA GLN A 279 -10.71 -21.18 28.76
C GLN A 279 -9.90 -22.31 29.40
N GLU A 280 -9.87 -23.48 28.78
CA GLU A 280 -9.13 -24.65 29.28
C GLU A 280 -7.63 -24.47 29.07
N ALA A 281 -7.21 -23.97 27.90
CA ALA A 281 -5.81 -23.63 27.65
C ALA A 281 -5.31 -22.49 28.56
N MET A 282 -6.13 -21.46 28.81
CA MET A 282 -5.79 -20.38 29.75
C MET A 282 -5.65 -20.86 31.21
N LYS A 283 -6.37 -21.92 31.60
CA LYS A 283 -6.25 -22.53 32.93
C LYS A 283 -4.99 -23.38 33.10
N GLU A 284 -4.48 -23.97 32.03
CA GLU A 284 -3.24 -24.76 32.06
C GLU A 284 -1.98 -23.88 31.95
N LEU A 285 -2.10 -22.69 31.36
CA LEU A 285 -1.04 -21.68 31.26
C LEU A 285 -0.83 -20.87 32.55
N GLN A 286 -1.73 -21.01 33.54
CA GLN A 286 -1.51 -20.58 34.92
C GLN A 286 -1.16 -21.82 35.74
N LEU A 287 0.03 -21.86 36.36
CA LEU A 287 0.34 -22.84 37.41
C LEU A 287 -0.75 -22.86 38.49
#